data_AF-A0A563D8H5-F1
#
_entry.id   AF-A0A563D8H5-F1
#
_cell.length_a   1.000
_cell.length_b   1.000
_cell.length_c   1.000
_cell.angle_alpha   90.00
_cell.angle_beta   90.00
_cell.angle_gamma   90.00
#
_symmetry.space_group_name_H-M   'P 1'
#
loop_
_entity.id
_entity.type
_entity.pdbx_description
1 polymer ?
#
loop_
_entity_poly.entity_id
_entity_poly.type
_entity_poly.pdbx_seq_one_letter_code
_entity_poly.pdbx_strand_id
1 'polypeptide(L)'
;MKKFFILLSLLLMNAFILGQKKQHIVEAKETLYGISKKYNVTIDDLKRENPKLIDRTPQIGEKLTIPENKVSNNNSNSANVNLDKNPSNRISEIDSSKENISNNENISKDEIINNIVRHNLNEPNYIYITIEPKETLYSLSKKYKVSIETIQKLNPSMDIHGPKIGEVLKLPNKNSKLKESKVIKSDSILNESNRTSIPSDYYSKDAINVVMILPFQSKSNKEKEIALDFYSGAKLALDSLTNNGKRFNLNLIDNSDGTNFVDMINSYDFSSTNLIIGPLFKTDLINVAKINKNIPIISPFTSSYELDDYSNIIMYNTKEQTLIEKLADELLKKYDGEKTFILYDQNNYQNALYLQSLILNRKNNAEVILTQNAQDINTEQNLVTDETEDIYAILISDKENLTQQYLDQLLELNQNNVFPISLNYSYLFDLPKYSNQLLQMGLLYSDTNYVNENGFNEEKTLNSYKKKFCESLNKYSVSGFDVTYDILNRIDSKGNLADHSMKIERKQLSNKYYFNRVKKSGAWTNQGVRIIKLM
;
A
#
# COMPACT_ATOMS: atom_id res chain seq x y z
N MET A 1 -57.58 41.56 0.30
CA MET A 1 -56.17 41.30 0.68
C MET A 1 -55.97 40.06 1.56
N LYS A 2 -56.83 39.76 2.57
CA LYS A 2 -56.66 38.57 3.43
C LYS A 2 -56.84 37.20 2.73
N LYS A 3 -57.65 37.08 1.66
CA LYS A 3 -57.81 35.82 0.90
C LYS A 3 -56.64 35.49 -0.03
N PHE A 4 -55.82 36.48 -0.40
CA PHE A 4 -54.65 36.26 -1.26
C PHE A 4 -53.43 35.76 -0.45
N PHE A 5 -53.35 36.15 0.83
CA PHE A 5 -52.29 35.70 1.74
C PHE A 5 -52.44 34.24 2.19
N ILE A 6 -53.68 33.74 2.33
CA ILE A 6 -53.93 32.33 2.69
C ILE A 6 -53.63 31.41 1.50
N LEU A 7 -53.89 31.85 0.27
CA LEU A 7 -53.54 31.06 -0.92
C LEU A 7 -52.02 31.04 -1.17
N LEU A 8 -51.31 32.12 -0.85
CA LEU A 8 -49.85 32.18 -0.93
C LEU A 8 -49.18 31.38 0.22
N SER A 9 -49.79 31.31 1.41
CA SER A 9 -49.28 30.47 2.50
C SER A 9 -49.58 28.98 2.28
N LEU A 10 -50.68 28.61 1.59
CA LEU A 10 -50.92 27.23 1.15
C LEU A 10 -50.05 26.81 -0.04
N LEU A 11 -49.66 27.73 -0.92
CA LEU A 11 -48.70 27.45 -1.99
C LEU A 11 -47.26 27.27 -1.45
N LEU A 12 -46.91 27.98 -0.37
CA LEU A 12 -45.61 27.84 0.31
C LEU A 12 -45.55 26.63 1.27
N MET A 13 -46.69 26.11 1.73
CA MET A 13 -46.74 24.85 2.51
C MET A 13 -46.72 23.58 1.64
N ASN A 14 -47.12 23.66 0.37
CA ASN A 14 -47.06 22.52 -0.57
C ASN A 14 -45.75 22.41 -1.38
N ALA A 15 -44.80 23.34 -1.19
CA ALA A 15 -43.46 23.25 -1.77
C ALA A 15 -42.42 22.61 -0.82
N PHE A 16 -42.83 22.16 0.37
CA PHE A 16 -41.95 21.54 1.38
C PHE A 16 -42.16 20.03 1.53
N ILE A 17 -42.68 19.37 0.49
CA ILE A 17 -42.62 17.91 0.32
C ILE A 17 -41.87 17.62 -0.99
N LEU A 18 -40.67 18.19 -1.16
CA LEU A 18 -39.67 17.59 -2.04
C LEU A 18 -38.94 16.53 -1.22
N GLY A 19 -38.97 15.30 -1.70
CA GLY A 19 -38.45 14.11 -1.00
C GLY A 19 -37.11 14.37 -0.35
N GLN A 20 -37.05 14.22 0.99
CA GLN A 20 -35.77 14.22 1.69
C GLN A 20 -34.96 13.06 1.16
N LYS A 21 -33.97 13.35 0.32
CA LYS A 21 -33.01 12.35 -0.15
C LYS A 21 -32.38 11.70 1.08
N LYS A 22 -32.44 10.38 1.13
CA LYS A 22 -31.89 9.60 2.25
C LYS A 22 -30.40 9.94 2.41
N GLN A 23 -29.98 10.33 3.61
CA GLN A 23 -28.57 10.63 3.90
C GLN A 23 -27.93 9.52 4.73
N HIS A 24 -26.62 9.37 4.56
CA HIS A 24 -25.78 8.46 5.34
C HIS A 24 -24.57 9.23 5.86
N ILE A 25 -24.30 9.12 7.16
CA ILE A 25 -23.08 9.65 7.78
C ILE A 25 -22.07 8.51 7.77
N VAL A 26 -20.91 8.74 7.17
CA VAL A 26 -19.84 7.73 7.06
C VAL A 26 -19.27 7.43 8.44
N GLU A 27 -19.32 6.16 8.84
CA GLU A 27 -18.72 5.66 10.08
C GLU A 27 -17.27 5.20 9.86
N ALA A 28 -16.55 4.98 10.97
CA ALA A 28 -15.19 4.45 10.91
C ALA A 28 -15.16 3.12 10.14
N LYS A 29 -14.22 3.00 9.19
CA LYS A 29 -13.97 1.83 8.32
C LYS A 29 -15.02 1.58 7.23
N GLU A 30 -15.98 2.48 7.00
CA GLU A 30 -16.87 2.36 5.83
C GLU A 30 -16.17 2.81 4.52
N THR A 31 -16.54 2.17 3.41
CA THR A 31 -16.00 2.46 2.06
C THR A 31 -17.14 2.69 1.07
N LEU A 32 -16.89 3.32 -0.08
CA LEU A 32 -17.89 3.48 -1.15
C LEU A 32 -18.57 2.15 -1.52
N TYR A 33 -17.80 1.07 -1.60
CA TYR A 33 -18.32 -0.27 -1.89
C TYR A 33 -19.19 -0.82 -0.75
N GLY A 34 -18.76 -0.64 0.51
CA GLY A 34 -19.55 -1.04 1.67
C GLY A 34 -20.89 -0.30 1.74
N ILE A 35 -20.86 1.02 1.49
CA ILE A 35 -22.03 1.90 1.49
C ILE A 35 -22.95 1.57 0.31
N SER A 36 -22.41 1.37 -0.90
CA SER A 36 -23.21 1.02 -2.08
C SER A 36 -23.94 -0.32 -1.89
N LYS A 37 -23.27 -1.30 -1.26
CA LYS A 37 -23.87 -2.60 -0.92
C LYS A 37 -24.93 -2.47 0.19
N LYS A 38 -24.68 -1.65 1.22
CA LYS A 38 -25.62 -1.37 2.33
C LYS A 38 -26.94 -0.79 1.84
N TYR A 39 -26.90 0.05 0.81
CA TYR A 39 -28.08 0.72 0.27
C TYR A 39 -28.61 0.11 -1.04
N ASN A 40 -27.98 -0.95 -1.54
CA ASN A 40 -28.31 -1.60 -2.81
C ASN A 40 -28.39 -0.62 -3.99
N VAL A 41 -27.33 0.19 -4.15
CA VAL A 41 -27.15 1.17 -5.23
C VAL A 41 -25.82 0.91 -5.92
N THR A 42 -25.65 1.37 -7.17
CA THR A 42 -24.33 1.27 -7.82
C THR A 42 -23.38 2.33 -7.26
N ILE A 43 -22.07 2.06 -7.33
CA ILE A 43 -21.05 3.04 -6.93
C ILE A 43 -21.14 4.29 -7.81
N ASP A 44 -21.45 4.14 -9.10
CA ASP A 44 -21.57 5.26 -10.04
C ASP A 44 -22.79 6.14 -9.72
N ASP A 45 -23.92 5.55 -9.35
CA ASP A 45 -25.09 6.32 -8.89
C ASP A 45 -24.78 7.07 -7.58
N LEU A 46 -24.05 6.41 -6.66
CA LEU A 46 -23.63 7.02 -5.40
C LEU A 46 -22.63 8.16 -5.63
N LYS A 47 -21.69 8.02 -6.58
CA LYS A 47 -20.75 9.08 -6.98
C LYS A 47 -21.45 10.22 -7.72
N ARG A 48 -22.47 9.92 -8.53
CA ARG A 48 -23.27 10.93 -9.24
C ARG A 48 -24.00 11.87 -8.27
N GLU A 49 -24.55 11.33 -7.18
CA GLU A 49 -25.17 12.12 -6.12
C GLU A 49 -24.15 12.74 -5.15
N ASN A 50 -22.88 12.34 -5.22
CA ASN A 50 -21.79 12.86 -4.39
C ASN A 50 -20.51 13.08 -5.23
N PRO A 51 -20.48 14.07 -6.15
CA PRO A 51 -19.41 14.21 -7.16
C PRO A 51 -17.98 14.32 -6.60
N LYS A 52 -17.84 14.84 -5.38
CA LYS A 52 -16.55 14.87 -4.64
C LYS A 52 -15.92 13.49 -4.40
N LEU A 53 -16.68 12.41 -4.54
CA LEU A 53 -16.20 11.03 -4.40
C LEU A 53 -15.72 10.41 -5.73
N ILE A 54 -15.68 11.20 -6.81
CA ILE A 54 -15.07 10.79 -8.08
C ILE A 54 -13.56 10.58 -7.86
N ASP A 55 -12.91 11.54 -7.20
CA ASP A 55 -11.44 11.63 -7.07
C ASP A 55 -10.89 11.23 -5.69
N ARG A 56 -11.75 11.00 -4.69
CA ARG A 56 -11.33 10.59 -3.34
C ARG A 56 -12.31 9.64 -2.66
N THR A 57 -11.87 9.02 -1.56
CA THR A 57 -12.69 8.15 -0.72
C THR A 57 -13.58 8.97 0.25
N PRO A 58 -14.68 8.37 0.77
CA PRO A 58 -15.53 9.01 1.77
C PRO A 58 -14.78 9.19 3.09
N GLN A 59 -14.96 10.35 3.73
CA GLN A 59 -14.33 10.68 5.01
C GLN A 59 -15.27 10.38 6.18
N ILE A 60 -14.73 9.96 7.32
CA ILE A 60 -15.53 9.70 8.53
C ILE A 60 -16.29 10.97 8.94
N GLY A 61 -17.56 10.84 9.30
CA GLY A 61 -18.44 11.96 9.63
C GLY A 61 -19.01 12.69 8.40
N GLU A 62 -18.57 12.35 7.19
CA GLU A 62 -19.07 12.96 5.95
C GLU A 62 -20.52 12.52 5.69
N LYS A 63 -21.39 13.48 5.36
CA LYS A 63 -22.76 13.21 4.92
C LYS A 63 -22.77 12.91 3.43
N LEU A 64 -23.24 11.71 3.07
CA LEU A 64 -23.46 11.27 1.70
C LEU A 64 -24.95 11.21 1.39
N THR A 65 -25.30 11.69 0.20
CA THR A 65 -26.64 11.58 -0.36
C THR A 65 -26.79 10.19 -0.99
N ILE A 66 -27.75 9.39 -0.53
CA ILE A 66 -28.03 8.06 -1.06
C ILE A 66 -29.06 8.19 -2.19
N PRO A 67 -28.76 7.73 -3.42
CA PRO A 67 -29.70 7.77 -4.53
C PRO A 67 -30.92 6.88 -4.25
N GLU A 68 -32.10 7.33 -4.68
CA GLU A 68 -33.32 6.53 -4.60
C GLU A 68 -33.25 5.36 -5.59
N ASN A 69 -33.63 4.18 -5.11
CA ASN A 69 -33.45 2.93 -5.83
C ASN A 69 -34.42 2.84 -7.03
N LYS A 70 -33.92 3.02 -8.26
CA LYS A 70 -34.63 2.69 -9.50
C LYS A 70 -33.96 1.49 -10.18
N VAL A 71 -34.05 0.31 -9.58
CA VAL A 71 -33.81 -0.93 -10.31
C VAL A 71 -35.17 -1.43 -10.82
N SER A 72 -35.53 -0.98 -12.02
CA SER A 72 -36.65 -1.54 -12.79
C SER A 72 -36.19 -2.85 -13.46
N ASN A 73 -36.99 -3.89 -13.31
CA ASN A 73 -36.96 -5.09 -14.13
C ASN A 73 -37.15 -4.76 -15.64
N ASN A 74 -36.31 -5.41 -16.46
CA ASN A 74 -36.50 -5.86 -17.85
C ASN A 74 -36.87 -4.91 -19.01
N ASN A 75 -36.06 -5.08 -20.08
CA ASN A 75 -36.38 -5.10 -21.52
C ASN A 75 -36.74 -3.81 -22.29
N SER A 76 -36.04 -3.69 -23.45
CA SER A 76 -36.46 -3.11 -24.74
C SER A 76 -35.95 -1.70 -25.11
N ASN A 77 -35.18 -1.68 -26.20
CA ASN A 77 -35.21 -0.77 -27.36
C ASN A 77 -35.07 0.77 -27.24
N SER A 78 -34.04 1.23 -27.96
CA SER A 78 -34.04 2.29 -28.99
C SER A 78 -34.02 3.78 -28.60
N ALA A 79 -33.15 4.50 -29.34
CA ALA A 79 -33.19 5.90 -29.74
C ALA A 79 -33.05 6.97 -28.64
N ASN A 80 -32.49 8.16 -28.82
CA ASN A 80 -31.77 8.82 -29.92
C ASN A 80 -31.18 10.13 -29.32
N VAL A 81 -30.35 10.81 -30.14
CA VAL A 81 -30.08 12.27 -30.17
C VAL A 81 -28.83 12.78 -29.43
N ASN A 82 -27.80 12.99 -30.26
CA ASN A 82 -27.01 14.21 -30.52
C ASN A 82 -26.76 15.21 -29.38
N LEU A 83 -25.48 15.59 -29.27
CA LEU A 83 -25.11 16.99 -29.04
C LEU A 83 -24.01 17.43 -30.01
N ASP A 84 -24.19 18.68 -30.40
CA ASP A 84 -23.65 19.40 -31.53
C ASP A 84 -22.18 19.82 -31.43
N LYS A 85 -21.72 20.26 -32.60
CA LYS A 85 -20.40 20.73 -32.99
C LYS A 85 -20.04 22.11 -32.43
N ASN A 86 -18.71 22.32 -32.43
CA ASN A 86 -17.97 23.51 -32.89
C ASN A 86 -17.41 24.51 -31.84
N PRO A 87 -16.29 25.20 -32.16
CA PRO A 87 -15.06 25.16 -31.36
C PRO A 87 -14.39 26.56 -31.28
N SER A 88 -13.06 26.58 -31.11
CA SER A 88 -12.12 27.70 -31.31
C SER A 88 -11.85 28.50 -30.02
N ASN A 89 -10.64 28.95 -29.69
CA ASN A 89 -9.45 29.28 -30.48
C ASN A 89 -8.21 29.36 -29.53
N ARG A 90 -7.03 28.84 -29.93
CA ARG A 90 -5.77 29.58 -30.29
C ARG A 90 -5.04 30.28 -29.09
N ILE A 91 -3.72 30.27 -28.87
CA ILE A 91 -2.52 30.28 -29.75
C ILE A 91 -1.22 30.09 -28.90
N SER A 92 -0.20 29.42 -29.49
CA SER A 92 1.30 29.53 -29.46
C SER A 92 2.11 29.57 -28.14
N GLU A 93 3.40 29.17 -28.05
CA GLU A 93 4.59 29.22 -28.93
C GLU A 93 5.58 28.04 -28.69
N ILE A 94 6.13 27.37 -29.72
CA ILE A 94 7.43 27.52 -30.46
C ILE A 94 8.64 26.84 -29.79
N ASP A 95 9.25 25.88 -30.52
CA ASP A 95 10.66 25.79 -30.99
C ASP A 95 11.22 24.35 -30.94
N SER A 96 12.22 23.91 -31.73
CA SER A 96 12.44 23.82 -33.18
C SER A 96 13.57 22.80 -33.43
N SER A 97 13.62 22.22 -34.64
CA SER A 97 14.75 21.64 -35.43
C SER A 97 14.29 20.41 -36.24
N LYS A 98 13.96 20.55 -37.55
CA LYS A 98 14.80 20.40 -38.78
C LYS A 98 15.33 18.96 -38.96
N GLU A 99 15.25 18.27 -40.11
CA GLU A 99 15.24 18.70 -41.51
C GLU A 99 14.76 17.60 -42.49
N ASN A 100 14.51 18.00 -43.75
CA ASN A 100 13.82 17.35 -44.87
C ASN A 100 14.62 16.20 -45.57
N ILE A 101 14.01 15.32 -46.40
CA ILE A 101 13.82 15.51 -47.86
C ILE A 101 12.74 14.56 -48.45
N SER A 102 12.02 15.16 -49.41
CA SER A 102 10.90 14.76 -50.27
C SER A 102 11.12 13.63 -51.29
N ASN A 103 10.08 12.83 -51.62
CA ASN A 103 9.39 12.89 -52.93
C ASN A 103 8.21 11.89 -53.08
N ASN A 104 7.13 12.47 -53.64
CA ASN A 104 5.79 11.99 -54.05
C ASN A 104 5.58 10.55 -54.57
N GLU A 105 4.45 9.97 -54.17
CA GLU A 105 3.38 9.48 -55.07
C GLU A 105 2.00 9.66 -54.40
N ASN A 106 1.03 10.20 -55.16
CA ASN A 106 -0.34 10.52 -54.72
C ASN A 106 -1.18 9.24 -54.59
N ILE A 107 -1.57 8.91 -53.36
CA ILE A 107 -2.58 7.89 -53.08
C ILE A 107 -3.67 8.54 -52.22
N SER A 108 -4.93 8.38 -52.63
CA SER A 108 -6.10 8.87 -51.89
C SER A 108 -6.05 8.40 -50.42
N LYS A 109 -6.31 9.30 -49.45
CA LYS A 109 -6.30 8.95 -48.01
C LYS A 109 -7.23 7.77 -47.69
N ASP A 110 -8.33 7.61 -48.43
CA ASP A 110 -9.26 6.50 -48.23
C ASP A 110 -8.78 5.20 -48.88
N GLU A 111 -7.90 5.28 -49.88
CA GLU A 111 -7.26 4.13 -50.52
C GLU A 111 -6.02 3.67 -49.75
N ILE A 112 -5.29 4.60 -49.12
CA ILE A 112 -4.27 4.29 -48.11
C ILE A 112 -4.93 3.62 -46.89
N ILE A 113 -6.05 4.14 -46.38
CA ILE A 113 -6.74 3.53 -45.23
C ILE A 113 -7.31 2.16 -45.59
N ASN A 114 -7.91 1.98 -46.77
CA ASN A 114 -8.43 0.66 -47.17
C ASN A 114 -7.32 -0.35 -47.48
N ASN A 115 -6.16 0.06 -47.99
CA ASN A 115 -5.02 -0.82 -48.21
C ASN A 115 -4.28 -1.14 -46.89
N ILE A 116 -4.17 -0.21 -45.94
CA ILE A 116 -3.61 -0.46 -44.60
C ILE A 116 -4.53 -1.39 -43.79
N VAL A 117 -5.86 -1.24 -43.93
CA VAL A 117 -6.83 -2.10 -43.25
C VAL A 117 -6.89 -3.50 -43.86
N ARG A 118 -6.66 -3.68 -45.17
CA ARG A 118 -6.70 -5.02 -45.79
C ARG A 118 -5.38 -5.79 -45.75
N HIS A 119 -4.23 -5.14 -45.60
CA HIS A 119 -2.93 -5.85 -45.63
C HIS A 119 -2.42 -6.40 -44.30
N ASN A 120 -3.16 -6.24 -43.19
CA ASN A 120 -2.75 -6.77 -41.86
C ASN A 120 -3.86 -7.55 -41.12
N LEU A 121 -4.84 -8.11 -41.82
CA LEU A 121 -5.96 -8.82 -41.19
C LEU A 121 -6.00 -10.31 -41.52
N ASN A 122 -4.88 -11.00 -41.32
CA ASN A 122 -4.83 -12.47 -41.23
C ASN A 122 -3.87 -12.91 -40.11
N GLU A 123 -4.03 -12.36 -38.90
CA GLU A 123 -3.47 -12.99 -37.71
C GLU A 123 -4.49 -14.04 -37.20
N PRO A 124 -4.25 -15.36 -37.36
CA PRO A 124 -5.23 -16.38 -36.98
C PRO A 124 -5.60 -16.33 -35.49
N ASN A 125 -4.73 -15.74 -34.66
CA ASN A 125 -4.86 -15.66 -33.22
C ASN A 125 -5.57 -14.40 -32.70
N TYR A 126 -6.03 -13.49 -33.58
CA TYR A 126 -6.73 -12.27 -33.15
C TYR A 126 -7.96 -11.97 -34.02
N ILE A 127 -8.95 -11.34 -33.40
CA ILE A 127 -10.11 -10.75 -34.07
C ILE A 127 -10.11 -9.25 -33.79
N TYR A 128 -10.63 -8.48 -34.74
CA TYR A 128 -10.76 -7.03 -34.62
C TYR A 128 -12.24 -6.69 -34.62
N ILE A 129 -12.68 -5.90 -33.64
CA ILE A 129 -14.08 -5.53 -33.49
C ILE A 129 -14.22 -4.01 -33.46
N THR A 130 -15.26 -3.49 -34.08
CA THR A 130 -15.61 -2.07 -34.00
C THR A 130 -16.57 -1.85 -32.83
N ILE A 131 -16.31 -0.85 -32.00
CA ILE A 131 -17.08 -0.60 -30.78
C ILE A 131 -18.42 0.07 -31.09
N GLU A 132 -19.50 -0.60 -30.67
CA GLU A 132 -20.87 -0.13 -30.85
C GLU A 132 -21.34 0.78 -29.69
N PRO A 133 -22.40 1.59 -29.87
CA PRO A 133 -22.94 2.42 -28.80
C PRO A 133 -23.28 1.61 -27.54
N LYS A 134 -22.87 2.12 -26.37
CA LYS A 134 -23.06 1.53 -25.02
C LYS A 134 -22.21 0.31 -24.69
N GLU A 135 -21.24 -0.08 -25.52
CA GLU A 135 -20.25 -1.09 -25.14
C GLU A 135 -19.16 -0.50 -24.23
N THR A 136 -18.85 -1.19 -23.13
CA THR A 136 -17.81 -0.85 -22.16
C THR A 136 -16.77 -1.97 -22.10
N LEU A 137 -15.56 -1.70 -21.57
CA LEU A 137 -14.55 -2.75 -21.35
C LEU A 137 -15.10 -3.94 -20.57
N TYR A 138 -15.98 -3.68 -19.60
CA TYR A 138 -16.63 -4.72 -18.83
C TYR A 138 -17.58 -5.57 -19.67
N SER A 139 -18.46 -4.94 -20.47
CA SER A 139 -19.38 -5.69 -21.34
C SER A 139 -18.63 -6.46 -22.42
N LEU A 140 -17.57 -5.89 -22.99
CA LEU A 140 -16.69 -6.54 -23.97
C LEU A 140 -15.92 -7.72 -23.36
N SER A 141 -15.39 -7.55 -22.14
CA SER A 141 -14.71 -8.61 -21.40
C SER A 141 -15.61 -9.81 -21.16
N LYS A 142 -16.89 -9.58 -20.81
CA LYS A 142 -17.87 -10.66 -20.65
C LYS A 142 -18.31 -11.27 -21.97
N LYS A 143 -18.56 -10.45 -23.00
CA LYS A 143 -19.01 -10.89 -24.33
C LYS A 143 -17.97 -11.77 -25.03
N TYR A 144 -16.70 -11.39 -24.99
CA TYR A 144 -15.60 -12.12 -25.64
C TYR A 144 -14.85 -13.08 -24.71
N LYS A 145 -15.22 -13.12 -23.41
CA LYS A 145 -14.58 -13.93 -22.36
C LYS A 145 -13.07 -13.67 -22.26
N VAL A 146 -12.66 -12.42 -22.37
CA VAL A 146 -11.27 -11.95 -22.32
C VAL A 146 -11.15 -10.95 -21.18
N SER A 147 -10.09 -10.99 -20.37
CA SER A 147 -9.98 -10.04 -19.24
C SER A 147 -9.86 -8.61 -19.76
N ILE A 148 -10.42 -7.63 -19.02
CA ILE A 148 -10.30 -6.20 -19.36
C ILE A 148 -8.83 -5.80 -19.55
N GLU A 149 -7.95 -6.31 -18.68
CA GLU A 149 -6.51 -6.10 -18.76
C GLU A 149 -5.90 -6.63 -20.07
N THR A 150 -6.33 -7.81 -20.54
CA THR A 150 -5.90 -8.35 -21.84
C THR A 150 -6.39 -7.47 -23.00
N ILE A 151 -7.63 -6.94 -22.91
CA ILE A 151 -8.16 -6.01 -23.92
C ILE A 151 -7.33 -4.73 -23.96
N GLN A 152 -7.00 -4.14 -22.81
CA GLN A 152 -6.20 -2.92 -22.72
C GLN A 152 -4.75 -3.14 -23.18
N LYS A 153 -4.14 -4.27 -22.82
CA LYS A 153 -2.77 -4.61 -23.24
C LYS A 153 -2.64 -4.77 -24.76
N LEU A 154 -3.65 -5.32 -25.41
CA LEU A 154 -3.67 -5.48 -26.88
C LEU A 154 -4.02 -4.18 -27.62
N ASN A 155 -4.54 -3.19 -26.90
CA ASN A 155 -4.93 -1.89 -27.44
C ASN A 155 -4.28 -0.77 -26.59
N PRO A 156 -2.93 -0.69 -26.54
CA PRO A 156 -2.22 0.20 -25.63
C PRO A 156 -2.44 1.70 -25.91
N SER A 157 -3.00 2.03 -27.07
CA SER A 157 -3.38 3.40 -27.46
C SER A 157 -4.81 3.78 -27.04
N MET A 158 -5.53 2.91 -26.33
CA MET A 158 -6.89 3.14 -25.87
C MET A 158 -6.95 4.28 -24.85
N ASP A 159 -7.99 5.11 -24.96
CA ASP A 159 -8.22 6.25 -24.06
C ASP A 159 -8.40 5.81 -22.59
N ILE A 160 -7.91 6.62 -21.65
CA ILE A 160 -7.95 6.33 -20.20
C ILE A 160 -9.38 6.18 -19.68
N HIS A 161 -10.35 6.78 -20.37
CA HIS A 161 -11.77 6.73 -20.02
C HIS A 161 -12.50 5.53 -20.68
N GLY A 162 -11.80 4.69 -21.43
CA GLY A 162 -12.34 3.51 -22.10
C GLY A 162 -12.55 3.68 -23.61
N PRO A 163 -12.96 2.61 -24.31
CA PRO A 163 -13.03 2.60 -25.77
C PRO A 163 -14.10 3.55 -26.31
N LYS A 164 -13.76 4.28 -27.38
CA LYS A 164 -14.68 5.21 -28.05
C LYS A 164 -15.57 4.49 -29.06
N ILE A 165 -16.80 4.98 -29.23
CA ILE A 165 -17.73 4.46 -30.25
C ILE A 165 -17.07 4.60 -31.63
N GLY A 166 -17.06 3.51 -32.41
CA GLY A 166 -16.42 3.44 -33.72
C GLY A 166 -14.92 3.08 -33.68
N GLU A 167 -14.30 2.96 -32.50
CA GLU A 167 -12.92 2.50 -32.36
C GLU A 167 -12.79 1.01 -32.69
N VAL A 168 -11.68 0.59 -33.31
CA VAL A 168 -11.41 -0.82 -33.64
C VAL A 168 -10.47 -1.40 -32.59
N LEU A 169 -10.92 -2.42 -31.86
CA LEU A 169 -10.13 -3.12 -30.85
C LEU A 169 -9.63 -4.48 -31.32
N LYS A 170 -8.34 -4.74 -31.07
CA LYS A 170 -7.68 -6.04 -31.20
C LYS A 170 -8.00 -6.92 -29.98
N LEU A 171 -8.56 -8.11 -30.22
CA LEU A 171 -8.91 -9.10 -29.22
C LEU A 171 -8.33 -10.48 -29.60
N PRO A 172 -8.02 -11.37 -28.63
CA PRO A 172 -7.51 -12.70 -28.93
C PRO A 172 -8.61 -13.61 -29.49
N ASN A 173 -8.31 -14.33 -30.57
CA ASN A 173 -9.21 -15.29 -31.23
C ASN A 173 -9.12 -16.65 -30.52
N LYS A 174 -10.06 -16.92 -29.59
CA LYS A 174 -10.12 -18.18 -28.85
C LYS A 174 -10.52 -19.42 -29.68
N ASN A 175 -10.85 -19.25 -30.96
CA ASN A 175 -11.25 -20.35 -31.84
C ASN A 175 -10.13 -20.82 -32.80
N SER A 176 -8.92 -20.26 -32.69
CA SER A 176 -7.74 -20.72 -33.43
C SER A 176 -7.25 -22.07 -32.86
N LYS A 177 -7.53 -23.17 -33.58
CA LYS A 177 -6.94 -24.48 -33.29
C LYS A 177 -5.45 -24.44 -33.63
N LEU A 178 -4.60 -24.47 -32.60
CA LEU A 178 -3.14 -24.51 -32.69
C LEU A 178 -2.69 -25.74 -33.50
N LYS A 179 -2.09 -25.52 -34.67
CA LYS A 179 -1.16 -26.47 -35.29
C LYS A 179 0.22 -26.21 -34.71
N GLU A 180 0.77 -27.21 -34.03
CA GLU A 180 2.17 -27.24 -33.60
C GLU A 180 3.10 -27.05 -34.82
N SER A 181 4.01 -26.08 -34.73
CA SER A 181 5.16 -25.97 -35.62
C SER A 181 6.43 -26.20 -34.82
N LYS A 182 7.19 -27.20 -35.27
CA LYS A 182 8.52 -27.61 -34.82
C LYS A 182 9.46 -26.41 -34.66
N VAL A 183 10.03 -26.26 -33.47
CA VAL A 183 11.20 -25.39 -33.24
C VAL A 183 12.47 -26.20 -33.54
N ILE A 184 13.27 -25.66 -34.45
CA ILE A 184 14.63 -26.12 -34.77
C ILE A 184 15.54 -25.78 -33.58
N LYS A 185 16.30 -26.77 -33.13
CA LYS A 185 17.33 -26.65 -32.10
C LYS A 185 18.47 -25.77 -32.62
N SER A 186 18.90 -24.81 -31.81
CA SER A 186 20.28 -24.30 -31.81
C SER A 186 20.81 -24.43 -30.39
N ASP A 187 21.78 -25.32 -30.23
CA ASP A 187 22.43 -25.68 -28.98
C ASP A 187 23.20 -24.51 -28.35
N SER A 188 22.98 -24.28 -27.06
CA SER A 188 24.02 -23.87 -26.09
C SER A 188 23.48 -24.01 -24.66
N ILE A 189 23.49 -25.27 -24.20
CA ILE A 189 24.00 -25.72 -22.90
C ILE A 189 23.70 -24.80 -21.70
N LEU A 190 22.59 -25.07 -21.01
CA LEU A 190 22.63 -25.47 -19.59
C LEU A 190 21.57 -26.55 -19.39
N ASN A 191 22.05 -27.75 -19.07
CA ASN A 191 21.25 -28.97 -18.96
C ASN A 191 20.19 -28.89 -17.84
N GLU A 192 18.92 -29.07 -18.19
CA GLU A 192 17.82 -29.39 -17.26
C GLU A 192 17.97 -30.77 -16.58
N SER A 193 18.98 -31.56 -16.98
CA SER A 193 19.29 -32.89 -16.42
C SER A 193 20.06 -32.84 -15.09
N ASN A 194 20.43 -31.65 -14.61
CA ASN A 194 21.16 -31.46 -13.34
C ASN A 194 20.30 -30.76 -12.27
N ARG A 195 18.99 -31.03 -12.19
CA ARG A 195 18.40 -31.14 -10.85
C ARG A 195 18.93 -32.43 -10.28
N THR A 196 20.10 -32.37 -9.64
CA THR A 196 20.42 -33.37 -8.62
C THR A 196 19.20 -33.40 -7.71
N SER A 197 18.44 -34.50 -7.80
CA SER A 197 17.48 -34.82 -6.76
C SER A 197 18.29 -34.76 -5.47
N ILE A 198 18.04 -33.74 -4.66
CA ILE A 198 18.55 -33.71 -3.30
C ILE A 198 18.18 -35.08 -2.73
N PRO A 199 19.15 -35.91 -2.30
CA PRO A 199 18.86 -37.24 -1.78
C PRO A 199 17.72 -37.13 -0.77
N SER A 200 16.75 -38.04 -0.79
CA SER A 200 15.62 -38.04 0.16
C SER A 200 16.07 -37.96 1.63
N ASP A 201 17.33 -38.31 1.88
CA ASP A 201 17.99 -38.36 3.18
C ASP A 201 18.44 -36.98 3.68
N TYR A 202 18.47 -35.96 2.80
CA TYR A 202 18.71 -34.56 3.17
C TYR A 202 17.46 -33.89 3.74
N TYR A 203 16.27 -34.39 3.42
CA TYR A 203 15.03 -33.98 4.05
C TYR A 203 14.92 -34.68 5.41
N SER A 204 15.46 -34.04 6.44
CA SER A 204 15.24 -34.48 7.81
C SER A 204 13.73 -34.45 8.08
N LYS A 205 13.12 -35.59 8.43
CA LYS A 205 11.71 -35.67 8.82
C LYS A 205 11.35 -34.70 9.96
N ASP A 206 12.35 -34.31 10.75
CA ASP A 206 12.23 -33.36 11.86
C ASP A 206 12.69 -31.92 11.49
N ALA A 207 12.73 -31.57 10.20
CA ALA A 207 13.04 -30.22 9.74
C ALA A 207 11.78 -29.38 9.48
N ILE A 208 11.87 -28.09 9.78
CA ILE A 208 10.80 -27.12 9.50
C ILE A 208 10.83 -26.79 8.00
N ASN A 209 9.72 -27.04 7.30
CA ASN A 209 9.59 -26.75 5.87
C ASN A 209 9.15 -25.30 5.66
N VAL A 210 10.05 -24.50 5.09
CA VAL A 210 9.87 -23.08 4.83
C VAL A 210 9.81 -22.84 3.33
N VAL A 211 8.74 -22.21 2.87
CA VAL A 211 8.68 -21.63 1.52
C VAL A 211 8.98 -20.15 1.64
N MET A 212 9.89 -19.63 0.84
CA MET A 212 10.21 -18.21 0.81
C MET A 212 9.99 -17.67 -0.60
N ILE A 213 9.12 -16.68 -0.70
CA ILE A 213 8.64 -16.15 -1.98
C ILE A 213 9.18 -14.73 -2.15
N LEU A 214 10.11 -14.54 -3.09
CA LEU A 214 10.84 -13.28 -3.28
C LEU A 214 11.00 -12.94 -4.77
N PRO A 215 10.89 -11.66 -5.17
CA PRO A 215 10.85 -11.27 -6.58
C PRO A 215 12.25 -11.04 -7.17
N PHE A 216 13.06 -12.10 -7.24
CA PHE A 216 14.47 -12.03 -7.66
C PHE A 216 14.67 -11.54 -9.10
N GLN A 217 13.70 -11.79 -9.97
CA GLN A 217 13.72 -11.41 -11.39
C GLN A 217 12.77 -10.26 -11.74
N SER A 218 12.35 -9.44 -10.76
CA SER A 218 11.39 -8.36 -11.00
C SER A 218 11.87 -7.42 -12.10
N LYS A 219 10.98 -6.83 -12.89
CA LYS A 219 11.40 -5.79 -13.85
C LYS A 219 11.91 -4.52 -13.15
N SER A 220 11.55 -4.33 -11.89
CA SER A 220 12.03 -3.22 -11.06
C SER A 220 13.36 -3.58 -10.40
N ASN A 221 14.43 -2.85 -10.74
CA ASN A 221 15.74 -3.03 -10.11
C ASN A 221 15.68 -2.88 -8.59
N LYS A 222 14.89 -1.91 -8.10
CA LYS A 222 14.67 -1.70 -6.67
C LYS A 222 14.05 -2.93 -5.99
N GLU A 223 13.10 -3.60 -6.64
CA GLU A 223 12.49 -4.81 -6.08
C GLU A 223 13.47 -5.98 -6.05
N LYS A 224 14.33 -6.12 -7.07
CA LYS A 224 15.42 -7.12 -7.06
C LYS A 224 16.40 -6.86 -5.93
N GLU A 225 16.84 -5.62 -5.76
CA GLU A 225 17.75 -5.21 -4.68
C GLU A 225 17.15 -5.55 -3.31
N ILE A 226 15.90 -5.15 -3.07
CA ILE A 226 15.18 -5.49 -1.83
C ILE A 226 15.11 -7.00 -1.62
N ALA A 227 14.82 -7.78 -2.67
CA ALA A 227 14.72 -9.24 -2.59
C ALA A 227 16.07 -9.89 -2.23
N LEU A 228 17.15 -9.44 -2.87
CA LEU A 228 18.50 -9.93 -2.63
C LEU A 228 19.00 -9.56 -1.22
N ASP A 229 18.77 -8.32 -0.79
CA ASP A 229 19.11 -7.86 0.56
C ASP A 229 18.32 -8.61 1.63
N PHE A 230 17.01 -8.74 1.46
CA PHE A 230 16.18 -9.52 2.38
C PHE A 230 16.68 -10.97 2.47
N TYR A 231 16.99 -11.59 1.32
CA TYR A 231 17.49 -12.96 1.28
C TYR A 231 18.88 -13.10 1.94
N SER A 232 19.80 -12.15 1.77
CA SER A 232 21.12 -12.21 2.39
C SER A 232 21.02 -12.19 3.93
N GLY A 233 20.15 -11.32 4.46
CA GLY A 233 19.79 -11.28 5.88
C GLY A 233 19.16 -12.57 6.37
N ALA A 234 18.16 -13.07 5.65
CA ALA A 234 17.47 -14.32 5.98
C ALA A 234 18.43 -15.53 5.97
N LYS A 235 19.36 -15.56 5.01
CA LYS A 235 20.41 -16.58 4.94
C LYS A 235 21.33 -16.54 6.15
N LEU A 236 21.70 -15.35 6.65
CA LEU A 236 22.48 -15.23 7.89
C LEU A 236 21.70 -15.74 9.12
N ALA A 237 20.39 -15.46 9.18
CA ALA A 237 19.52 -15.97 10.25
C ALA A 237 19.42 -17.51 10.21
N LEU A 238 19.22 -18.10 9.04
CA LEU A 238 19.16 -19.55 8.85
C LEU A 238 20.47 -20.23 9.26
N ASP A 239 21.62 -19.70 8.86
CA ASP A 239 22.92 -20.20 9.31
C ASP A 239 23.05 -20.15 10.84
N SER A 240 22.66 -19.01 11.45
CA SER A 240 22.74 -18.82 12.90
C SER A 240 21.87 -19.82 13.65
N LEU A 241 20.65 -20.08 13.16
CA LEU A 241 19.73 -21.05 13.74
C LEU A 241 20.18 -22.49 13.53
N THR A 242 20.78 -22.78 12.37
CA THR A 242 21.33 -24.11 12.06
C THR A 242 22.51 -24.45 12.96
N ASN A 243 23.38 -23.47 13.22
CA ASN A 243 24.48 -23.60 14.19
C ASN A 243 23.97 -23.82 15.63
N ASN A 244 22.74 -23.38 15.93
CA ASN A 244 22.06 -23.63 17.20
C ASN A 244 21.20 -24.92 17.18
N GLY A 245 21.39 -25.79 16.18
CA GLY A 245 20.78 -27.12 16.11
C GLY A 245 19.39 -27.19 15.48
N LYS A 246 18.82 -26.07 14.99
CA LYS A 246 17.57 -26.13 14.21
C LYS A 246 17.84 -26.67 12.81
N ARG A 247 16.82 -27.31 12.22
CA ARG A 247 16.88 -27.89 10.88
C ARG A 247 15.73 -27.35 10.04
N PHE A 248 16.04 -26.97 8.81
CA PHE A 248 15.08 -26.35 7.89
C PHE A 248 15.22 -26.95 6.50
N ASN A 249 14.09 -27.12 5.82
CA ASN A 249 14.06 -27.30 4.37
C ASN A 249 13.55 -26.00 3.77
N LEU A 250 14.40 -25.30 3.01
CA LEU A 250 14.04 -24.03 2.37
C LEU A 250 13.71 -24.27 0.90
N ASN A 251 12.51 -23.90 0.48
CA ASN A 251 12.16 -23.78 -0.93
C ASN A 251 12.04 -22.30 -1.32
N LEU A 252 12.73 -21.89 -2.38
CA LEU A 252 12.71 -20.53 -2.90
C LEU A 252 11.80 -20.46 -4.12
N ILE A 253 10.87 -19.52 -4.10
CA ILE A 253 9.94 -19.26 -5.20
C ILE A 253 10.12 -17.82 -5.65
N ASP A 254 10.25 -17.63 -6.96
CA ASP A 254 10.30 -16.31 -7.57
C ASP A 254 8.90 -15.86 -8.00
N ASN A 255 8.43 -14.70 -7.50
CA ASN A 255 7.13 -14.10 -7.84
C ASN A 255 7.20 -12.93 -8.82
N SER A 256 8.29 -12.80 -9.58
CA SER A 256 8.51 -11.67 -10.49
C SER A 256 7.58 -11.59 -11.69
N ASP A 257 6.92 -12.70 -12.04
CA ASP A 257 5.99 -12.78 -13.17
C ASP A 257 4.56 -12.95 -12.66
N GLY A 258 3.87 -11.84 -12.40
CA GLY A 258 2.58 -11.83 -11.70
C GLY A 258 1.50 -12.74 -12.29
N THR A 259 1.43 -12.91 -13.62
CA THR A 259 0.45 -13.81 -14.25
C THR A 259 0.83 -15.28 -14.05
N ASN A 260 2.09 -15.63 -14.26
CA ASN A 260 2.55 -17.01 -14.11
C ASN A 260 2.69 -17.42 -12.64
N PHE A 261 2.92 -16.46 -11.74
CA PHE A 261 3.04 -16.67 -10.31
C PHE A 261 1.74 -17.22 -9.70
N VAL A 262 0.58 -16.66 -10.08
CA VAL A 262 -0.71 -17.14 -9.56
C VAL A 262 -0.97 -18.59 -9.99
N ASP A 263 -0.71 -18.93 -11.24
CA ASP A 263 -0.89 -20.30 -11.75
C ASP A 263 0.10 -21.28 -11.11
N MET A 264 1.35 -20.86 -10.92
CA MET A 264 2.36 -21.65 -10.21
C MET A 264 1.98 -21.89 -8.75
N ILE A 265 1.52 -20.86 -8.02
CA ILE A 265 1.10 -21.02 -6.61
C ILE A 265 -0.14 -21.90 -6.50
N ASN A 266 -1.09 -21.80 -7.44
CA ASN A 266 -2.27 -22.67 -7.46
C ASN A 266 -1.91 -24.15 -7.70
N SER A 267 -0.80 -24.43 -8.38
CA SER A 267 -0.34 -25.79 -8.69
C SER A 267 0.73 -26.32 -7.72
N TYR A 268 1.28 -25.46 -6.86
CA TYR A 268 2.29 -25.84 -5.89
C TYR A 268 1.68 -26.66 -4.73
N ASP A 269 2.32 -27.77 -4.37
CA ASP A 269 1.91 -28.59 -3.23
C ASP A 269 2.43 -28.01 -1.90
N PHE A 270 1.53 -27.35 -1.17
CA PHE A 270 1.80 -26.80 0.15
C PHE A 270 1.59 -27.78 1.30
N SER A 271 1.23 -29.05 1.05
CA SER A 271 0.81 -30.01 2.08
C SER A 271 1.85 -30.22 3.19
N SER A 272 3.14 -30.17 2.86
CA SER A 272 4.24 -30.31 3.82
C SER A 272 4.75 -28.97 4.37
N THR A 273 4.23 -27.83 3.92
CA THR A 273 4.78 -26.50 4.25
C THR A 273 4.32 -26.05 5.64
N ASN A 274 5.26 -25.68 6.50
CA ASN A 274 4.97 -25.18 7.85
C ASN A 274 4.85 -23.66 7.90
N LEU A 275 5.61 -22.95 7.05
CA LEU A 275 5.71 -21.50 7.06
C LEU A 275 5.96 -20.97 5.65
N ILE A 276 5.30 -19.86 5.31
CA ILE A 276 5.63 -19.06 4.12
C ILE A 276 6.23 -17.73 4.58
N ILE A 277 7.41 -17.35 4.07
CA ILE A 277 8.00 -16.03 4.25
C ILE A 277 7.88 -15.24 2.96
N GLY A 278 7.23 -14.09 3.02
CA GLY A 278 6.80 -13.34 1.84
C GLY A 278 5.49 -13.89 1.26
N PRO A 279 5.04 -13.38 0.10
CA PRO A 279 5.67 -12.37 -0.75
C PRO A 279 5.92 -11.02 -0.06
N LEU A 280 6.91 -10.27 -0.55
CA LEU A 280 7.29 -8.96 0.02
C LEU A 280 6.22 -7.87 -0.19
N PHE A 281 5.45 -7.98 -1.27
CA PHE A 281 4.51 -6.96 -1.72
C PHE A 281 3.04 -7.39 -1.58
N LYS A 282 2.18 -6.40 -1.31
CA LYS A 282 0.78 -6.59 -0.89
C LYS A 282 -0.05 -7.46 -1.85
N THR A 283 0.04 -7.23 -3.16
CA THR A 283 -0.82 -7.91 -4.15
C THR A 283 -0.60 -9.42 -4.15
N ASP A 284 0.65 -9.85 -4.25
CA ASP A 284 0.99 -11.27 -4.26
C ASP A 284 0.77 -11.92 -2.90
N LEU A 285 1.04 -11.18 -1.82
CA LEU A 285 0.74 -11.63 -0.46
C LEU A 285 -0.74 -11.99 -0.29
N ILE A 286 -1.65 -11.13 -0.78
CA ILE A 286 -3.10 -11.38 -0.74
C ILE A 286 -3.46 -12.61 -1.58
N ASN A 287 -2.84 -12.80 -2.75
CA ASN A 287 -3.10 -13.96 -3.61
C ASN A 287 -2.69 -15.27 -2.92
N VAL A 288 -1.49 -15.33 -2.33
CA VAL A 288 -1.01 -16.51 -1.58
C VAL A 288 -1.89 -16.77 -0.35
N ALA A 289 -2.30 -15.71 0.37
CA ALA A 289 -3.12 -15.84 1.56
C ALA A 289 -4.54 -16.36 1.29
N LYS A 290 -5.11 -16.06 0.12
CA LYS A 290 -6.42 -16.59 -0.30
C LYS A 290 -6.38 -18.09 -0.58
N ILE A 291 -5.27 -18.57 -1.15
CA ILE A 291 -5.07 -19.97 -1.52
C ILE A 291 -4.74 -20.81 -0.26
N ASN A 292 -3.90 -20.29 0.63
CA ASN A 292 -3.32 -21.03 1.76
C ASN A 292 -3.85 -20.60 3.13
N LYS A 293 -5.09 -20.95 3.48
CA LYS A 293 -5.74 -20.45 4.72
C LYS A 293 -5.17 -20.98 6.04
N ASN A 294 -4.44 -22.09 6.02
CA ASN A 294 -3.99 -22.80 7.23
C ASN A 294 -2.50 -22.62 7.53
N ILE A 295 -1.73 -22.13 6.57
CA ILE A 295 -0.28 -21.99 6.69
C ILE A 295 0.03 -20.56 7.11
N PRO A 296 0.78 -20.32 8.18
CA PRO A 296 1.23 -18.97 8.55
C PRO A 296 2.04 -18.33 7.40
N ILE A 297 1.68 -17.10 7.05
CA ILE A 297 2.33 -16.31 6.00
C ILE A 297 2.89 -15.05 6.63
N ILE A 298 4.20 -14.89 6.53
CA ILE A 298 4.90 -13.75 7.08
C ILE A 298 4.89 -12.63 6.04
N SER A 299 4.33 -11.48 6.42
CA SER A 299 4.49 -10.24 5.68
C SER A 299 5.64 -9.44 6.28
N PRO A 300 6.82 -9.37 5.63
CA PRO A 300 7.97 -8.72 6.21
C PRO A 300 7.81 -7.20 6.28
N PHE A 301 7.20 -6.59 5.26
CA PHE A 301 7.12 -5.13 5.11
C PHE A 301 5.69 -4.57 5.11
N THR A 302 4.71 -5.33 4.60
CA THR A 302 3.35 -4.81 4.41
C THR A 302 2.52 -4.98 5.69
N SER A 303 1.93 -3.89 6.19
CA SER A 303 1.12 -3.88 7.41
C SER A 303 -0.22 -3.14 7.25
N SER A 304 -0.81 -3.19 6.06
CA SER A 304 -2.02 -2.42 5.74
C SER A 304 -3.32 -3.03 6.29
N TYR A 305 -4.36 -2.22 6.46
CA TYR A 305 -5.65 -2.67 7.04
C TYR A 305 -6.35 -3.75 6.22
N GLU A 306 -6.14 -3.83 4.91
CA GLU A 306 -6.72 -4.89 4.07
C GLU A 306 -6.21 -6.28 4.46
N LEU A 307 -5.09 -6.38 5.17
CA LEU A 307 -4.55 -7.65 5.65
C LEU A 307 -5.20 -8.13 6.96
N ASP A 308 -5.97 -7.29 7.65
CA ASP A 308 -6.51 -7.57 9.00
C ASP A 308 -7.45 -8.77 9.04
N ASP A 309 -8.10 -9.06 7.91
CA ASP A 309 -9.09 -10.12 7.78
C ASP A 309 -8.48 -11.51 7.53
N TYR A 310 -7.16 -11.61 7.33
CA TYR A 310 -6.48 -12.85 6.98
C TYR A 310 -5.87 -13.51 8.23
N SER A 311 -6.54 -14.53 8.77
CA SER A 311 -6.13 -15.24 10.01
C SER A 311 -4.74 -15.89 9.96
N ASN A 312 -4.26 -16.16 8.75
CA ASN A 312 -2.97 -16.78 8.44
C ASN A 312 -1.85 -15.77 8.22
N ILE A 313 -2.13 -14.46 8.12
CA ILE A 313 -1.08 -13.44 7.93
C ILE A 313 -0.50 -13.03 9.29
N ILE A 314 0.83 -12.86 9.30
CA ILE A 314 1.60 -12.29 10.41
C ILE A 314 2.38 -11.10 9.86
N MET A 315 2.01 -9.89 10.28
CA MET A 315 2.65 -8.64 9.87
C MET A 315 3.79 -8.30 10.82
N TYR A 316 5.02 -8.37 10.34
CA TYR A 316 6.21 -8.06 11.13
C TYR A 316 6.48 -6.56 11.22
N ASN A 317 6.21 -5.82 10.15
CA ASN A 317 6.27 -4.37 10.20
C ASN A 317 5.17 -3.83 11.12
N THR A 318 5.54 -2.92 12.03
CA THR A 318 4.60 -2.33 12.96
C THR A 318 3.69 -1.34 12.23
N LYS A 319 2.41 -1.32 12.58
CA LYS A 319 1.46 -0.36 12.00
C LYS A 319 1.71 1.04 12.55
N GLU A 320 1.54 2.06 11.71
CA GLU A 320 1.59 3.46 12.16
C GLU A 320 0.62 3.74 13.31
N GLN A 321 -0.59 3.16 13.27
CA GLN A 321 -1.55 3.27 14.37
C GLN A 321 -0.96 2.80 15.71
N THR A 322 -0.23 1.68 15.70
CA THR A 322 0.46 1.16 16.88
C THR A 322 1.61 2.06 17.32
N LEU A 323 2.37 2.64 16.37
CA LEU A 323 3.41 3.62 16.68
C LEU A 323 2.82 4.85 17.39
N ILE A 324 1.71 5.40 16.86
CA ILE A 324 0.99 6.54 17.43
C ILE A 324 0.47 6.23 18.83
N GLU A 325 -0.15 5.07 19.04
CA GLU A 325 -0.63 4.64 20.35
C GLU A 325 0.51 4.54 21.38
N LYS A 326 1.65 3.95 21.00
CA LYS A 326 2.81 3.82 21.89
C LYS A 326 3.49 5.16 22.18
N LEU A 327 3.56 6.04 21.19
CA LEU A 327 4.07 7.39 21.36
C LEU A 327 3.17 8.20 22.30
N ALA A 328 1.84 8.11 22.13
CA ALA A 328 0.86 8.73 23.00
C ALA A 328 0.95 8.18 24.43
N ASP A 329 1.08 6.87 24.59
CA ASP A 329 1.29 6.24 25.91
C ASP A 329 2.55 6.78 26.60
N GLU A 330 3.65 7.00 25.86
CA GLU A 330 4.88 7.56 26.43
C GLU A 330 4.73 9.03 26.80
N LEU A 331 4.20 9.86 25.89
CA LEU A 331 3.90 11.27 26.10
C LEU A 331 3.06 11.47 27.38
N LEU A 332 1.97 10.71 27.50
CA LEU A 332 0.98 10.89 28.55
C LEU A 332 1.44 10.49 29.96
N LYS A 333 2.62 9.88 30.11
CA LYS A 333 3.22 9.60 31.42
C LYS A 333 3.62 10.86 32.19
N LYS A 334 4.01 11.91 31.46
CA LYS A 334 4.48 13.19 32.04
C LYS A 334 3.59 14.38 31.68
N TYR A 335 2.80 14.26 30.62
CA TYR A 335 1.85 15.27 30.19
C TYR A 335 0.85 15.65 31.30
N ASP A 336 0.72 16.93 31.60
CA ASP A 336 -0.19 17.51 32.59
C ASP A 336 -1.19 18.53 32.01
N GLY A 337 -1.25 18.67 30.68
CA GLY A 337 -2.19 19.57 30.00
C GLY A 337 -1.54 20.66 29.18
N GLU A 338 -0.23 20.55 28.96
CA GLU A 338 0.60 21.49 28.20
C GLU A 338 0.08 21.64 26.77
N LYS A 339 0.20 22.85 26.24
CA LYS A 339 -0.20 23.16 24.87
C LYS A 339 0.59 22.28 23.91
N THR A 340 -0.12 21.60 23.02
CA THR A 340 0.47 20.61 22.11
C THR A 340 0.24 21.03 20.67
N PHE A 341 1.32 21.23 19.93
CA PHE A 341 1.28 21.40 18.48
C PHE A 341 1.59 20.08 17.80
N ILE A 342 0.71 19.63 16.92
CA ILE A 342 0.94 18.49 16.05
C ILE A 342 1.11 19.02 14.63
N LEU A 343 2.37 19.04 14.18
CA LEU A 343 2.76 19.38 12.83
C LEU A 343 2.65 18.14 11.94
N TYR A 344 1.87 18.24 10.86
CA TYR A 344 1.63 17.11 9.96
C TYR A 344 1.64 17.55 8.50
N ASP A 345 1.96 16.61 7.61
CA ASP A 345 1.74 16.82 6.18
C ASP A 345 0.39 16.23 5.73
N GLN A 346 -0.10 16.63 4.56
CA GLN A 346 -1.42 16.23 4.07
C GLN A 346 -1.65 14.70 4.01
N ASN A 347 -0.61 13.89 3.79
CA ASN A 347 -0.74 12.42 3.77
C ASN A 347 -0.95 11.85 5.18
N ASN A 348 -0.52 12.58 6.21
CA ASN A 348 -0.53 12.18 7.62
C ASN A 348 -1.65 12.84 8.44
N TYR A 349 -2.59 13.54 7.80
CA TYR A 349 -3.70 14.20 8.50
C TYR A 349 -4.51 13.24 9.39
N GLN A 350 -4.79 12.02 8.91
CA GLN A 350 -5.54 11.03 9.70
C GLN A 350 -4.74 10.53 10.92
N ASN A 351 -3.42 10.39 10.78
CA ASN A 351 -2.53 10.03 11.87
C ASN A 351 -2.47 11.15 12.93
N ALA A 352 -2.44 12.41 12.49
CA ALA A 352 -2.49 13.58 13.37
C ALA A 352 -3.81 13.72 14.12
N LEU A 353 -4.94 13.57 13.43
CA LEU A 353 -6.26 13.49 14.06
C LEU A 353 -6.34 12.35 15.07
N TYR A 354 -5.78 11.19 14.74
CA TYR A 354 -5.80 10.05 15.64
C TYR A 354 -5.01 10.34 16.92
N LEU A 355 -3.78 10.86 16.81
CA LEU A 355 -2.98 11.26 17.98
C LEU A 355 -3.70 12.32 18.82
N GLN A 356 -4.24 13.37 18.18
CA GLN A 356 -5.03 14.40 18.86
C GLN A 356 -6.17 13.78 19.66
N SER A 357 -6.93 12.85 19.05
CA SER A 357 -8.04 12.18 19.73
C SER A 357 -7.59 11.35 20.94
N LEU A 358 -6.41 10.71 20.87
CA LEU A 358 -5.87 9.94 21.99
C LEU A 358 -5.49 10.84 23.17
N ILE A 359 -4.91 12.01 22.90
CA ILE A 359 -4.55 12.99 23.93
C ILE A 359 -5.82 13.56 24.59
N LEU A 360 -6.74 14.11 23.79
CA LEU A 360 -7.96 14.76 24.28
C LEU A 360 -8.88 13.81 25.05
N ASN A 361 -8.96 12.54 24.66
CA ASN A 361 -9.81 11.55 25.35
C ASN A 361 -9.22 11.09 26.70
N ARG A 362 -7.93 11.29 26.93
CA ARG A 362 -7.23 10.82 28.14
C ARG A 362 -6.89 11.94 29.11
N LYS A 363 -6.88 13.20 28.65
CA LYS A 363 -6.53 14.39 29.43
C LYS A 363 -7.58 15.47 29.24
N ASN A 364 -8.38 15.69 30.28
CA ASN A 364 -9.36 16.78 30.30
C ASN A 364 -8.61 18.12 30.24
N ASN A 365 -9.11 19.06 29.43
CA ASN A 365 -8.55 20.41 29.21
C ASN A 365 -7.23 20.49 28.43
N ALA A 366 -6.78 19.40 27.80
CA ALA A 366 -5.64 19.47 26.89
C ALA A 366 -5.93 20.38 25.69
N GLU A 367 -5.03 21.33 25.41
CA GLU A 367 -5.06 22.13 24.18
C GLU A 367 -4.17 21.48 23.13
N VAL A 368 -4.77 20.96 22.05
CA VAL A 368 -4.04 20.28 20.98
C VAL A 368 -4.36 20.92 19.63
N ILE A 369 -3.36 21.58 19.04
CA ILE A 369 -3.45 22.32 17.79
C ILE A 369 -2.85 21.47 16.66
N LEU A 370 -3.64 21.23 15.61
CA LEU A 370 -3.14 20.63 14.37
C LEU A 370 -2.68 21.74 13.42
N THR A 371 -1.45 21.66 12.92
CA THR A 371 -0.92 22.61 11.94
C THR A 371 -0.14 21.91 10.82
N GLN A 372 -0.10 22.52 9.64
CA GLN A 372 0.77 22.13 8.52
C GLN A 372 1.95 23.10 8.32
N ASN A 373 2.06 24.12 9.16
CA ASN A 373 3.08 25.15 9.12
C ASN A 373 3.90 25.11 10.40
N ALA A 374 5.20 24.86 10.29
CA ALA A 374 6.09 24.77 11.46
C ALA A 374 6.12 26.08 12.27
N GLN A 375 5.97 27.23 11.61
CA GLN A 375 6.00 28.55 12.25
C GLN A 375 4.81 28.79 13.20
N ASP A 376 3.76 27.97 13.14
CA ASP A 376 2.65 28.05 14.09
C ASP A 376 3.04 27.49 15.48
N ILE A 377 4.12 26.71 15.57
CA ILE A 377 4.66 26.20 16.84
C ILE A 377 5.35 27.35 17.57
N ASN A 378 4.75 27.81 18.66
CA ASN A 378 5.27 28.93 19.44
C ASN A 378 5.07 28.71 20.94
N THR A 379 5.82 29.47 21.73
CA THR A 379 5.74 29.54 23.18
C THR A 379 5.14 30.87 23.59
N GLU A 380 4.22 30.87 24.55
CA GLU A 380 3.66 32.10 25.12
C GLU A 380 4.28 32.37 26.49
N GLN A 381 4.53 33.64 26.81
CA GLN A 381 4.98 34.05 28.13
C GLN A 381 3.77 34.48 28.95
N ASN A 382 3.65 33.91 30.15
CA ASN A 382 2.63 34.34 31.10
C ASN A 382 2.96 35.73 31.63
N LEU A 383 2.10 36.72 31.34
CA LEU A 383 2.32 38.12 31.72
C LEU A 383 2.26 38.38 33.24
N VAL A 384 1.82 37.40 34.05
CA VAL A 384 1.69 37.52 35.51
C VAL A 384 2.85 36.84 36.22
N THR A 385 3.27 35.65 35.77
CA THR A 385 4.36 34.89 36.41
C THR A 385 5.72 35.13 35.74
N ASP A 386 5.76 35.79 34.58
CA ASP A 386 6.91 35.89 33.67
C ASP A 386 7.45 34.52 33.17
N GLU A 387 6.78 33.42 33.52
CA GLU A 387 7.15 32.07 33.10
C GLU A 387 6.68 31.80 31.68
N THR A 388 7.55 31.18 30.88
CA THR A 388 7.21 30.68 29.55
C THR A 388 6.52 29.34 29.68
N GLU A 389 5.39 29.17 29.00
CA GLU A 389 4.62 27.93 29.06
C GLU A 389 5.39 26.77 28.43
N ASP A 390 5.26 25.61 29.05
CA ASP A 390 5.72 24.34 28.50
C ASP A 390 4.84 23.93 27.31
N ILE A 391 5.47 23.50 26.21
CA ILE A 391 4.77 23.01 25.02
C ILE A 391 5.32 21.66 24.55
N TYR A 392 4.44 20.85 23.97
CA TYR A 392 4.83 19.70 23.16
C TYR A 392 4.78 20.07 21.68
N ALA A 393 5.87 19.84 20.97
CA ALA A 393 5.95 20.00 19.52
C ALA A 393 6.09 18.62 18.91
N ILE A 394 5.06 18.14 18.19
CA ILE A 394 4.99 16.77 17.66
C ILE A 394 5.01 16.79 16.14
N LEU A 395 5.98 16.13 15.52
CA LEU A 395 6.06 15.92 14.08
C LEU A 395 5.43 14.58 13.67
N ILE A 396 4.44 14.62 12.78
CA ILE A 396 3.84 13.45 12.12
C ILE A 396 3.98 13.61 10.61
N SER A 397 5.18 13.32 10.12
CA SER A 397 5.53 13.39 8.70
C SER A 397 6.84 12.62 8.48
N ASP A 398 7.00 12.05 7.29
CA ASP A 398 8.25 11.51 6.76
C ASP A 398 8.84 12.41 5.66
N LYS A 399 8.19 13.53 5.33
CA LYS A 399 8.67 14.50 4.34
C LYS A 399 9.86 15.27 4.88
N GLU A 400 10.98 15.17 4.18
CA GLU A 400 12.24 15.83 4.50
C GLU A 400 12.08 17.35 4.67
N ASN A 401 11.41 18.03 3.73
CA ASN A 401 11.20 19.49 3.80
C ASN A 401 10.42 19.93 5.05
N LEU A 402 9.34 19.21 5.41
CA LEU A 402 8.56 19.56 6.61
C LEU A 402 9.34 19.23 7.89
N THR A 403 10.11 18.14 7.87
CA THR A 403 11.02 17.79 8.97
C THR A 403 12.08 18.86 9.15
N GLN A 404 12.64 19.39 8.06
CA GLN A 404 13.60 20.48 8.13
C GLN A 404 12.98 21.75 8.72
N GLN A 405 11.79 22.16 8.27
CA GLN A 405 11.08 23.32 8.81
C GLN A 405 10.75 23.17 10.31
N TYR A 406 10.34 21.97 10.72
CA TYR A 406 10.14 21.63 12.13
C TYR A 406 11.43 21.84 12.94
N LEU A 407 12.54 21.30 12.46
CA LEU A 407 13.83 21.41 13.14
C LEU A 407 14.32 22.86 13.20
N ASP A 408 14.19 23.62 12.11
CA ASP A 408 14.53 25.03 12.06
C ASP A 408 13.69 25.84 13.07
N GLN A 409 12.39 25.56 13.20
CA GLN A 409 11.55 26.18 14.22
C GLN A 409 12.01 25.86 15.65
N LEU A 410 12.38 24.60 15.93
CA LEU A 410 12.90 24.24 17.25
C LEU A 410 14.20 25.01 17.57
N LEU A 411 15.09 25.18 16.57
CA LEU A 411 16.30 26.00 16.72
C LEU A 411 15.98 27.48 17.02
N GLU A 412 14.91 28.02 16.43
CA GLU A 412 14.48 29.40 16.69
C GLU A 412 13.92 29.58 18.10
N LEU A 413 13.15 28.61 18.60
CA LEU A 413 12.59 28.66 19.96
C LEU A 413 13.69 28.51 21.03
N ASN A 414 14.66 27.61 20.81
CA ASN A 414 15.83 27.33 21.66
C ASN A 414 15.59 27.45 23.16
N GLN A 415 14.65 26.65 23.67
CA GLN A 415 14.00 26.87 24.94
C GLN A 415 13.81 25.53 25.69
N ASN A 416 14.06 25.51 27.00
CA ASN A 416 13.95 24.30 27.85
C ASN A 416 12.50 23.85 28.07
N ASN A 417 11.53 24.72 27.78
CA ASN A 417 10.08 24.52 27.86
C ASN A 417 9.48 23.95 26.55
N VAL A 418 10.29 23.60 25.55
CA VAL A 418 9.83 22.94 24.33
C VAL A 418 10.23 21.46 24.37
N PHE A 419 9.24 20.57 24.34
CA PHE A 419 9.43 19.13 24.33
C PHE A 419 9.20 18.56 22.92
N PRO A 420 10.27 18.35 22.13
CA PRO A 420 10.14 17.90 20.76
C PRO A 420 9.89 16.40 20.70
N ILE A 421 8.95 16.01 19.84
CA ILE A 421 8.56 14.63 19.58
C ILE A 421 8.46 14.41 18.07
N SER A 422 8.91 13.26 17.57
CA SER A 422 8.67 12.84 16.19
C SER A 422 8.06 11.46 16.14
N LEU A 423 7.06 11.24 15.28
CA LEU A 423 6.53 9.90 15.07
C LEU A 423 7.61 8.96 14.53
N ASN A 424 8.47 9.43 13.62
CA ASN A 424 9.50 8.60 13.00
C ASN A 424 10.89 9.20 13.21
N TYR A 425 11.91 8.34 13.22
CA TYR A 425 13.29 8.76 13.02
C TYR A 425 13.47 9.48 11.67
N SER A 426 14.31 10.51 11.64
CA SER A 426 14.81 11.15 10.43
C SER A 426 16.33 11.28 10.53
N TYR A 427 17.03 11.03 9.43
CA TYR A 427 18.48 11.24 9.35
C TYR A 427 18.88 12.70 9.62
N LEU A 428 17.95 13.65 9.47
CA LEU A 428 18.17 15.05 9.81
C LEU A 428 18.48 15.23 11.30
N PHE A 429 18.00 14.34 12.18
CA PHE A 429 18.25 14.43 13.62
C PHE A 429 19.72 14.27 13.97
N ASP A 430 20.48 13.55 13.14
CA ASP A 430 21.91 13.29 13.33
C ASP A 430 22.80 14.36 12.69
N LEU A 431 22.22 15.30 11.93
CA LEU A 431 23.03 16.35 11.31
C LEU A 431 23.64 17.26 12.40
N PRO A 432 24.92 17.67 12.27
CA PRO A 432 25.58 18.55 13.24
C PRO A 432 24.82 19.85 13.52
N LYS A 433 24.03 20.34 12.56
CA LYS A 433 23.19 21.52 12.70
C LYS A 433 22.11 21.36 13.80
N TYR A 434 21.56 20.16 14.00
CA TYR A 434 20.40 19.94 14.88
C TYR A 434 20.73 19.06 16.09
N SER A 435 21.59 18.06 15.93
CA SER A 435 21.85 16.98 16.90
C SER A 435 22.12 17.46 18.33
N ASN A 436 23.00 18.44 18.53
CA ASN A 436 23.33 18.95 19.87
C ASN A 436 22.12 19.57 20.59
N GLN A 437 21.30 20.33 19.86
CA GLN A 437 20.12 20.96 20.46
C GLN A 437 19.02 19.93 20.72
N LEU A 438 18.79 18.99 19.79
CA LEU A 438 17.85 17.89 19.99
C LEU A 438 18.22 16.99 21.18
N LEU A 439 19.52 16.81 21.43
CA LEU A 439 20.04 16.13 22.61
C LEU A 439 19.67 16.88 23.89
N GLN A 440 19.91 18.20 23.93
CA GLN A 440 19.59 19.05 25.09
C GLN A 440 18.08 19.11 25.37
N MET A 441 17.26 19.25 24.33
CA MET A 441 15.79 19.25 24.43
C MET A 441 15.23 17.85 24.74
N GLY A 442 16.05 16.81 24.57
CA GLY A 442 15.68 15.42 24.82
C GLY A 442 14.62 14.90 23.85
N LEU A 443 14.84 15.09 22.53
CA LEU A 443 13.94 14.63 21.47
C LEU A 443 13.48 13.20 21.71
N LEU A 444 12.17 13.01 21.71
CA LEU A 444 11.52 11.71 21.76
C LEU A 444 11.10 11.30 20.34
N TYR A 445 11.41 10.09 19.91
CA TYR A 445 10.90 9.59 18.63
C TYR A 445 10.65 8.09 18.66
N SER A 446 9.79 7.61 17.75
CA SER A 446 9.64 6.16 17.54
C SER A 446 10.55 5.67 16.41
N ASP A 447 11.11 4.48 16.60
CA ASP A 447 11.92 3.81 15.59
C ASP A 447 11.59 2.31 15.55
N THR A 448 11.55 1.78 14.33
CA THR A 448 11.33 0.36 14.02
C THR A 448 12.55 -0.29 13.38
N ASN A 449 13.60 0.48 13.11
CA ASN A 449 14.79 0.09 12.37
C ASN A 449 16.12 0.39 13.10
N TYR A 450 16.09 0.91 14.33
CA TYR A 450 17.29 1.23 15.12
C TYR A 450 18.14 0.00 15.44
N VAL A 451 19.38 -0.08 14.94
CA VAL A 451 20.34 -1.13 15.32
C VAL A 451 21.37 -0.56 16.30
N ASN A 452 21.50 -1.17 17.48
CA ASN A 452 22.56 -0.81 18.42
C ASN A 452 23.88 -1.47 18.01
N GLU A 453 24.72 -0.76 17.26
CA GLU A 453 26.00 -1.28 16.75
C GLU A 453 27.00 -1.65 17.85
N ASN A 454 26.84 -1.09 19.07
CA ASN A 454 27.70 -1.35 20.21
C ASN A 454 27.22 -2.52 21.09
N GLY A 455 26.09 -3.14 20.73
CA GLY A 455 25.58 -4.30 21.45
C GLY A 455 26.40 -5.56 21.14
N PHE A 456 26.75 -6.35 22.16
CA PHE A 456 27.62 -7.52 21.99
C PHE A 456 27.09 -8.54 20.94
N ASN A 457 25.77 -8.79 20.94
CA ASN A 457 25.17 -9.73 20.00
C ASN A 457 24.98 -9.11 18.61
N GLU A 458 24.65 -7.82 18.57
CA GLU A 458 24.48 -7.01 17.38
C GLU A 458 25.81 -6.89 16.62
N GLU A 459 26.90 -6.52 17.30
CA GLU A 459 28.25 -6.43 16.74
C GLU A 459 28.71 -7.77 16.17
N LYS A 460 28.50 -8.87 16.90
CA LYS A 460 28.81 -10.22 16.40
C LYS A 460 28.05 -10.54 15.11
N THR A 461 26.79 -10.14 15.03
CA THR A 461 25.94 -10.39 13.85
C THR A 461 26.36 -9.51 12.67
N LEU A 462 26.62 -8.22 12.91
CA LEU A 462 27.16 -7.26 11.94
C LEU A 462 28.48 -7.74 11.34
N ASN A 463 29.42 -8.17 12.19
CA ASN A 463 30.70 -8.71 11.77
C ASN A 463 30.55 -10.02 10.97
N SER A 464 29.63 -10.89 11.37
CA SER A 464 29.34 -12.14 10.65
C SER A 464 28.74 -11.86 9.26
N TYR A 465 27.84 -10.90 9.15
CA TYR A 465 27.28 -10.45 7.88
C TYR A 465 28.38 -9.88 6.97
N LYS A 466 29.18 -8.94 7.47
CA LYS A 466 30.28 -8.31 6.74
C LYS A 466 31.31 -9.33 6.24
N LYS A 467 31.66 -10.31 7.08
CA LYS A 467 32.57 -11.39 6.69
C LYS A 467 32.00 -12.28 5.58
N LYS A 468 30.69 -12.54 5.59
CA LYS A 468 30.04 -13.47 4.66
C LYS A 468 29.70 -12.83 3.31
N PHE A 469 29.29 -11.56 3.31
CA PHE A 469 28.78 -10.87 2.13
C PHE A 469 29.67 -9.72 1.65
N CYS A 470 30.74 -9.39 2.36
CA CYS A 470 31.64 -8.26 2.05
C CYS A 470 30.94 -6.90 2.03
N GLU A 471 29.79 -6.78 2.70
CA GLU A 471 28.94 -5.59 2.71
C GLU A 471 28.43 -5.33 4.13
N SER A 472 27.98 -4.10 4.40
CA SER A 472 27.29 -3.75 5.64
C SER A 472 25.81 -4.10 5.56
N LEU A 473 25.19 -4.36 6.71
CA LEU A 473 23.75 -4.51 6.80
C LEU A 473 23.05 -3.20 6.38
N ASN A 474 21.97 -3.32 5.61
CA ASN A 474 21.05 -2.25 5.30
C ASN A 474 19.66 -2.62 5.84
N LYS A 475 18.69 -1.70 5.79
CA LYS A 475 17.37 -1.93 6.40
C LYS A 475 16.65 -3.21 5.91
N TYR A 476 16.86 -3.63 4.66
CA TYR A 476 16.22 -4.82 4.09
C TYR A 476 16.94 -6.11 4.51
N SER A 477 18.27 -6.12 4.57
CA SER A 477 19.02 -7.26 5.08
C SER A 477 18.90 -7.41 6.60
N VAL A 478 18.81 -6.31 7.34
CA VAL A 478 18.41 -6.32 8.76
C VAL A 478 17.02 -6.95 8.91
N SER A 479 16.03 -6.51 8.13
CA SER A 479 14.68 -7.09 8.17
C SER A 479 14.67 -8.56 7.80
N GLY A 480 15.46 -8.96 6.79
CA GLY A 480 15.65 -10.35 6.39
C GLY A 480 16.14 -11.22 7.55
N PHE A 481 17.15 -10.74 8.28
CA PHE A 481 17.67 -11.42 9.45
C PHE A 481 16.64 -11.46 10.58
N ASP A 482 16.14 -10.30 11.01
CA ASP A 482 15.25 -10.16 12.17
C ASP A 482 13.96 -10.97 12.01
N VAL A 483 13.28 -10.84 10.86
CA VAL A 483 12.03 -11.55 10.57
C VAL A 483 12.24 -13.05 10.57
N THR A 484 13.26 -13.52 9.83
CA THR A 484 13.54 -14.95 9.66
C THR A 484 14.01 -15.58 10.98
N TYR A 485 14.91 -14.91 11.69
CA TYR A 485 15.45 -15.40 12.96
C TYR A 485 14.37 -15.48 14.04
N ASP A 486 13.50 -14.46 14.13
CA ASP A 486 12.43 -14.40 15.11
C ASP A 486 11.36 -15.47 14.86
N ILE A 487 10.80 -15.55 13.65
CA ILE A 487 9.69 -16.47 13.37
C ILE A 487 10.13 -17.93 13.53
N LEU A 488 11.31 -18.28 13.01
CA LEU A 488 11.80 -19.65 13.09
C LEU A 488 12.19 -20.04 14.52
N ASN A 489 12.50 -19.08 15.39
CA ASN A 489 12.64 -19.32 16.84
C ASN A 489 11.32 -19.45 17.59
N ARG A 490 10.20 -18.99 17.02
CA ARG A 490 8.85 -19.17 17.61
C ARG A 490 8.21 -20.50 17.22
N ILE A 491 8.67 -21.11 16.13
CA ILE A 491 8.24 -22.42 15.64
C ILE A 491 8.96 -23.55 16.40
N ASP A 492 8.18 -24.54 16.85
CA ASP A 492 8.71 -25.72 17.52
C ASP A 492 9.40 -26.69 16.53
N SER A 493 10.04 -27.76 17.04
CA SER A 493 10.72 -28.74 16.19
C SER A 493 9.79 -29.54 15.26
N LYS A 494 8.47 -29.49 15.48
CA LYS A 494 7.45 -30.15 14.66
C LYS A 494 6.83 -29.19 13.62
N GLY A 495 7.30 -27.95 13.55
CA GLY A 495 6.78 -26.96 12.61
C GLY A 495 5.51 -26.25 13.09
N ASN A 496 5.12 -26.38 14.36
CA ASN A 496 3.95 -25.69 14.90
C ASN A 496 4.29 -24.31 15.44
N LEU A 497 3.42 -23.34 15.14
CA LEU A 497 3.47 -21.98 15.69
C LEU A 497 2.35 -21.80 16.71
N ALA A 498 2.70 -21.85 18.00
CA ALA A 498 1.72 -21.71 19.08
C ALA A 498 1.33 -20.25 19.34
N ASP A 499 0.05 -19.98 19.60
CA ASP A 499 -0.46 -18.63 19.92
C ASP A 499 0.27 -17.99 21.12
N HIS A 500 0.69 -18.78 22.13
CA HIS A 500 1.46 -18.26 23.25
C HIS A 500 2.85 -17.78 22.83
N SER A 501 3.52 -18.47 21.90
CA SER A 501 4.86 -18.07 21.46
C SER A 501 4.83 -16.76 20.69
N MET A 502 3.71 -16.41 20.05
CA MET A 502 3.49 -15.11 19.38
C MET A 502 3.41 -13.93 20.36
N LYS A 503 2.94 -14.17 21.59
CA LYS A 503 2.76 -13.10 22.60
C LYS A 503 4.02 -12.79 23.41
N ILE A 504 5.06 -13.61 23.30
CA ILE A 504 6.33 -13.40 24.00
C ILE A 504 7.12 -12.29 23.30
N GLU A 505 7.54 -11.26 24.05
CA GLU A 505 8.45 -10.23 23.54
C GLU A 505 9.83 -10.81 23.25
N ARG A 506 10.35 -10.51 22.04
CA ARG A 506 11.72 -10.81 21.64
C ARG A 506 12.36 -9.59 21.03
N LYS A 507 13.58 -9.28 21.44
CA LYS A 507 14.40 -8.22 20.82
C LYS A 507 15.26 -8.86 19.74
N GLN A 508 15.29 -8.25 18.56
CA GLN A 508 16.19 -8.59 17.47
C GLN A 508 17.09 -7.37 17.16
N LEU A 509 17.85 -7.39 16.06
CA LEU A 509 18.85 -6.35 15.77
C LEU A 509 18.20 -4.96 15.77
N SER A 510 17.16 -4.77 14.96
CA SER A 510 16.57 -3.46 14.77
C SER A 510 15.27 -3.23 15.53
N ASN A 511 14.50 -4.30 15.75
CA ASN A 511 13.16 -4.16 16.32
C ASN A 511 12.93 -5.08 17.52
N LYS A 512 11.76 -4.94 18.13
CA LYS A 512 11.21 -5.90 19.08
C LYS A 512 9.95 -6.49 18.47
N TYR A 513 9.67 -7.74 18.79
CA TYR A 513 8.52 -8.47 18.27
C TYR A 513 7.72 -9.09 19.41
N TYR A 514 6.47 -8.68 19.51
CA TYR A 514 5.40 -9.41 20.16
C TYR A 514 4.12 -9.11 19.39
N PHE A 515 3.24 -10.09 19.30
CA PHE A 515 2.13 -10.02 18.37
C PHE A 515 0.80 -10.13 19.10
N ASN A 516 -0.15 -9.33 18.65
CA ASN A 516 -1.56 -9.47 18.99
C ASN A 516 -2.35 -9.74 17.72
N ARG A 517 -3.46 -10.48 17.85
CA ARG A 517 -4.41 -10.57 16.74
C ARG A 517 -5.22 -9.28 16.67
N VAL A 518 -5.45 -8.77 15.46
CA VAL A 518 -6.33 -7.60 15.24
C VAL A 518 -7.74 -7.90 15.73
N LYS A 519 -8.18 -9.14 15.55
CA LYS A 519 -9.44 -9.70 16.07
C LYS A 519 -9.31 -11.22 16.18
N LYS A 520 -10.25 -11.90 16.84
CA LYS A 520 -10.19 -13.35 17.09
C LYS A 520 -9.83 -14.20 15.85
N SER A 521 -10.34 -13.84 14.68
CA SER A 521 -10.07 -14.51 13.39
C SER A 521 -9.25 -13.66 12.41
N GLY A 522 -8.55 -12.65 12.91
CA GLY A 522 -7.76 -11.73 12.09
C GLY A 522 -6.27 -12.06 12.10
N ALA A 523 -5.54 -11.30 11.30
CA ALA A 523 -4.09 -11.37 11.22
C ALA A 523 -3.42 -11.06 12.56
N TRP A 524 -2.20 -11.55 12.71
CA TRP A 524 -1.29 -11.12 13.77
C TRP A 524 -0.57 -9.84 13.34
N THR A 525 -0.47 -8.87 14.24
CA THR A 525 0.25 -7.62 14.01
C THR A 525 1.30 -7.42 15.09
N ASN A 526 2.49 -7.00 14.66
CA ASN A 526 3.53 -6.62 15.59
C ASN A 526 3.09 -5.41 16.43
N GLN A 527 3.32 -5.51 17.73
CA GLN A 527 3.04 -4.50 18.73
C GLN A 527 4.33 -3.90 19.32
N GLY A 528 5.48 -4.45 18.91
CA GLY A 528 6.80 -3.96 19.27
C GLY A 528 7.11 -2.61 18.64
N VAL A 529 7.48 -1.67 19.49
CA VAL A 529 7.92 -0.32 19.13
C VAL A 529 9.09 0.04 20.04
N ARG A 530 10.11 0.69 19.49
CA ARG A 530 11.14 1.37 20.30
C ARG A 530 10.77 2.85 20.33
N ILE A 531 10.52 3.37 21.54
CA ILE A 531 10.48 4.80 21.77
C ILE A 531 11.86 5.19 22.29
N ILE A 532 12.54 6.06 21.56
CA ILE A 532 13.90 6.51 21.84
C ILE A 532 13.82 7.93 22.33
N LYS A 533 14.48 8.21 23.44
CA LYS A 533 14.70 9.56 23.96
C LYS A 533 16.18 9.87 23.86
N LEU A 534 16.54 10.98 23.22
CA LEU A 534 17.90 11.50 23.28
C LEU A 534 18.18 12.01 24.69
N MET A 535 19.33 11.63 25.25
CA MET A 535 19.74 11.95 26.63
C MET A 535 21.22 12.29 26.70
#